data_AF-A0AAU6BP67-F1
#
_entry.id   AF-A0AAU6BP67-F1
#
_cell.length_a   1.000
_cell.length_b   1.000
_cell.length_c   1.000
_cell.angle_alpha   90.00
_cell.angle_beta   90.00
_cell.angle_gamma   90.00
#
_symmetry.space_group_name_H-M   'P 1'
#
loop_
_entity.id
_entity.type
_entity.pdbx_description
1 polymer ?
#
loop_
_entity_poly.entity_id
_entity_poly.type
_entity_poly.pdbx_seq_one_letter_code
_entity_poly.pdbx_strand_id
1 'polypeptide(L)' 'MTHQDLDPETWIGGAVAAGLVPADYAVMLRWLTRTIASGNGSTPNADIEKVTGRPPTAFEDFARRDADAWATAPAVK' A
#
# COMPACT_ATOMS: atom_id res chain seq x y z
N MET A 1 5.77 -13.10 8.81
CA MET A 1 6.05 -12.03 7.82
C MET A 1 6.60 -10.85 8.60
N THR A 2 7.75 -10.32 8.21
CA THR A 2 8.43 -9.24 8.95
C THR A 2 8.51 -8.04 8.04
N HIS A 3 8.12 -6.86 8.54
CA HIS A 3 8.26 -5.61 7.81
C HIS A 3 9.73 -5.42 7.40
N GLN A 4 9.96 -5.10 6.13
CA GLN A 4 11.27 -4.73 5.60
C GLN A 4 11.21 -3.24 5.27
N ASP A 5 12.04 -2.45 5.96
CA ASP A 5 12.18 -1.04 5.68
C ASP A 5 13.12 -0.87 4.49
N LEU A 6 12.53 -0.67 3.32
CA LEU A 6 13.25 -0.51 2.06
C LEU A 6 13.41 0.97 1.77
N ASP A 7 14.60 1.36 1.31
CA ASP A 7 14.83 2.69 0.76
C ASP A 7 13.81 2.97 -0.37
N PRO A 8 12.99 4.03 -0.26
CA PRO A 8 11.91 4.29 -1.21
C PRO A 8 12.40 4.48 -2.65
N GLU A 9 13.57 5.08 -2.88
CA GLU A 9 14.10 5.28 -4.24
C GLU A 9 14.54 3.94 -4.86
N THR A 10 15.14 3.07 -4.06
CA THR A 10 15.51 1.71 -4.47
C THR A 10 14.26 0.90 -4.85
N TRP A 11 13.19 0.99 -4.05
CA TRP A 11 11.92 0.32 -4.35
C TRP A 11 11.27 0.86 -5.64
N ILE A 12 11.18 2.19 -5.80
CA ILE A 12 10.60 2.82 -7.00
C ILE A 12 11.41 2.44 -8.25
N GLY A 13 12.74 2.52 -8.19
CA GLY A 13 13.62 2.13 -9.29
C GLY A 13 13.42 0.67 -9.70
N GLY A 14 13.32 -0.24 -8.73
CA GLY A 14 13.03 -1.65 -8.97
C GLY A 14 11.66 -1.86 -9.62
N ALA A 15 10.62 -1.17 -9.15
CA ALA A 15 9.27 -1.29 -9.68
C ALA A 15 9.15 -0.78 -11.13
N VAL A 16 9.83 0.32 -11.47
CA VAL A 16 9.89 0.83 -12.85
C VAL A 16 10.68 -0.12 -13.75
N ALA A 17 11.85 -0.61 -13.29
CA ALA A 17 12.65 -1.54 -14.07
C ALA A 17 11.92 -2.87 -14.34
N ALA A 18 11.08 -3.32 -13.41
CA ALA A 18 10.24 -4.50 -13.56
C ALA A 18 8.97 -4.26 -14.41
N GLY A 19 8.72 -3.04 -14.88
CA GLY A 19 7.53 -2.67 -15.65
C GLY A 19 6.23 -2.67 -14.84
N LEU A 20 6.31 -2.70 -13.51
CA LEU A 20 5.15 -2.65 -12.61
C LEU A 20 4.58 -1.23 -12.51
N VAL A 21 5.44 -0.23 -12.71
CA VAL A 21 5.09 1.19 -12.62
C VAL A 21 5.59 1.93 -13.86
N PRO A 22 4.73 2.69 -14.56
CA PRO A 22 5.16 3.56 -15.64
C PRO A 22 6.19 4.60 -15.16
N ALA A 23 7.21 4.87 -16.00
CA ALA A 23 8.34 5.70 -15.59
C ALA A 23 7.94 7.15 -15.23
N ASP A 24 6.93 7.70 -15.89
CA ASP A 24 6.35 9.02 -15.60
C ASP A 24 5.63 9.05 -14.24
N TYR A 25 5.08 7.92 -13.80
CA TYR A 25 4.44 7.76 -12.50
C TYR A 25 5.43 7.72 -11.33
N ALA A 26 6.72 7.49 -11.59
CA ALA A 26 7.75 7.45 -10.56
C ALA A 26 7.83 8.76 -9.76
N VAL A 27 7.63 9.91 -10.39
CA VAL A 27 7.65 11.22 -9.71
C VAL A 27 6.53 11.30 -8.66
N MET A 28 5.35 10.81 -9.00
CA MET A 28 4.21 10.78 -8.08
C MET A 28 4.49 9.82 -6.92
N LEU A 29 5.04 8.64 -7.18
CA LEU A 29 5.39 7.69 -6.12
C LEU A 29 6.42 8.25 -5.14
N ARG A 30 7.44 8.98 -5.62
CA ARG A 30 8.43 9.65 -4.75
C ARG A 30 7.80 10.67 -3.81
N TRP A 31 6.81 11.41 -4.31
CA TRP A 31 6.08 12.36 -3.48
C TRP A 31 5.23 11.63 -2.45
N LEU A 32 4.49 10.60 -2.87
CA LEU A 32 3.58 9.85 -2.02
C LEU A 32 4.33 9.12 -0.88
N THR A 33 5.43 8.42 -1.19
CA THR A 33 6.21 7.69 -0.18
C THR A 33 6.78 8.63 0.88
N ARG A 34 7.29 9.82 0.48
CA ARG A 34 7.74 10.85 1.43
C ARG A 34 6.61 11.39 2.29
N THR A 35 5.45 11.66 1.70
CA THR A 35 4.26 12.14 2.43
C THR A 35 3.82 11.14 3.49
N ILE A 36 3.74 9.85 3.13
CA ILE A 36 3.37 8.79 4.07
C ILE A 36 4.42 8.64 5.17
N ALA A 37 5.71 8.61 4.81
CA ALA A 37 6.81 8.48 5.77
C ALA A 37 6.86 9.64 6.78
N SER A 38 6.44 10.85 6.38
CA SER A 38 6.33 11.99 7.28
C SER A 38 5.07 11.99 8.16
N GLY A 39 4.28 10.92 8.14
CA GLY A 39 3.04 10.78 8.91
C GLY A 39 1.83 11.54 8.32
N ASN A 40 1.99 12.20 7.18
CA ASN A 40 0.88 12.91 6.55
C ASN A 40 -0.13 11.89 6.00
N GLY A 41 -1.41 12.08 6.34
CA GLY A 41 -2.49 11.15 6.02
C GLY A 41 -2.75 10.08 7.09
N SER A 42 -2.01 10.09 8.20
CA SER A 42 -2.16 9.10 9.29
C SER A 42 -3.08 9.55 10.44
N THR A 43 -3.80 10.66 10.28
CA THR A 43 -4.71 11.17 11.33
C THR A 43 -6.12 10.58 11.13
N PRO A 44 -6.59 9.69 12.02
CA PRO A 44 -7.93 9.12 11.91
C PRO A 44 -8.99 10.19 12.18
N ASN A 45 -10.16 10.04 11.55
CA ASN A 45 -11.34 10.83 11.83
C ASN A 45 -12.61 9.95 11.87
N ALA A 46 -13.73 10.53 12.27
CA ALA A 46 -15.00 9.81 12.43
C ALA A 46 -15.88 9.81 11.17
N ASP A 47 -15.36 10.22 10.01
CA ASP A 47 -16.20 10.55 8.86
C ASP A 47 -16.85 9.30 8.24
N ILE A 48 -16.16 8.16 8.25
CA ILE A 48 -16.75 6.89 7.79
C ILE A 48 -18.02 6.55 8.58
N GLU A 49 -17.95 6.62 9.91
CA GLU A 49 -19.09 6.32 10.76
C GLU A 49 -20.20 7.36 10.64
N LYS A 50 -19.84 8.66 10.61
CA LYS A 50 -20.81 9.75 10.42
C LYS A 50 -21.58 9.65 9.11
N VAL A 51 -20.92 9.29 8.02
CA VAL A 51 -21.53 9.26 6.67
C VAL A 51 -22.27 7.95 6.43
N THR A 52 -21.74 6.83 6.92
CA THR A 52 -22.27 5.50 6.57
C THR A 52 -23.10 4.85 7.68
N GLY A 53 -23.10 5.40 8.89
CA GLY A 53 -23.73 4.82 10.08
C GLY A 53 -23.07 3.53 10.59
N ARG A 54 -21.88 3.18 10.06
CA ARG A 54 -21.15 1.95 10.38
C ARG A 54 -19.69 2.27 10.68
N PRO A 55 -19.05 1.55 11.62
CA PRO A 55 -17.63 1.75 11.90
C PRO A 55 -16.77 1.42 10.66
N PRO A 56 -15.59 2.04 10.51
CA PRO A 56 -14.64 1.65 9.48
C PRO A 56 -14.20 0.19 9.65
N THR A 57 -13.99 -0.50 8.53
CA THR A 57 -13.48 -1.89 8.55
C THR A 57 -12.05 -1.90 9.06
N ALA A 58 -11.76 -2.74 10.06
CA ALA A 58 -10.41 -2.94 10.53
C ALA A 58 -9.55 -3.56 9.43
N PHE A 59 -8.26 -3.16 9.36
CA PHE A 59 -7.34 -3.73 8.37
C PHE A 59 -7.20 -5.25 8.51
N GLU A 60 -7.29 -5.79 9.73
CA GLU A 60 -7.27 -7.24 9.97
C GLU A 60 -8.45 -7.96 9.30
N ASP A 61 -9.66 -7.39 9.38
CA ASP A 61 -10.85 -7.99 8.77
C ASP A 61 -10.77 -7.95 7.25
N PHE A 62 -10.25 -6.85 6.68
CA PHE A 62 -9.92 -6.77 5.26
C PHE A 62 -8.90 -7.84 4.86
N ALA A 63 -7.76 -7.93 5.55
CA ALA A 63 -6.70 -8.87 5.24
C ALA A 63 -7.18 -10.33 5.33
N ARG A 64 -8.05 -10.65 6.30
CA ARG A 64 -8.64 -11.98 6.45
C ARG A 64 -9.59 -12.32 5.30
N ARG A 65 -10.43 -11.36 4.89
CA ARG A 65 -11.40 -11.55 3.81
C ARG A 65 -10.73 -11.75 2.45
N ASP A 66 -9.64 -11.03 2.22
CA ASP A 66 -8.97 -10.96 0.91
C ASP A 66 -7.66 -11.79 0.88
N ALA A 67 -7.47 -12.71 1.84
CA ALA A 67 -6.25 -13.50 1.99
C ALA A 67 -5.87 -14.30 0.71
N ASP A 68 -6.86 -14.79 -0.03
CA ASP A 68 -6.64 -15.59 -1.24
C ASP A 68 -5.97 -14.79 -2.37
N ALA A 69 -6.12 -13.46 -2.41
CA ALA A 69 -5.44 -12.61 -3.39
C ALA A 69 -3.91 -12.61 -3.21
N TRP A 70 -3.44 -13.00 -2.03
CA TRP A 70 -2.04 -13.06 -1.65
C TRP A 70 -1.49 -14.49 -1.61
N ALA A 71 -2.32 -15.49 -1.92
CA ALA A 71 -1.87 -16.86 -2.10
C ALA A 71 -0.99 -16.92 -3.36
N THR A 72 0.23 -17.44 -3.21
CA THR A 72 1.16 -17.57 -4.33
C THR A 72 0.57 -18.50 -5.39
N ALA A 73 0.51 -18.05 -6.64
CA ALA A 73 0.33 -18.97 -7.76
C ALA A 73 1.51 -19.97 -7.77
N PRO A 74 1.28 -21.25 -8.10
CA PRO A 74 2.36 -22.23 -8.17
C PRO A 74 3.42 -21.76 -9.17
N ALA A 75 4.70 -21.90 -8.81
CA ALA A 75 5.82 -21.53 -9.65
C ALA A 75 5.68 -22.19 -11.03
N VAL A 76 5.60 -21.39 -12.09
CA VAL A 76 5.69 -21.88 -13.47
C VAL A 76 7.12 -22.36 -13.67
N LYS A 77 7.25 -23.65 -13.99
CA LYS A 77 8.50 -24.39 -14.10
C LYS A 77 9.20 -24.11 -15.43
#